data_AF-A0A9P8ZJW4-F1
#
_entry.id   AF-A0A9P8ZJW4-F1
#
_cell.length_a   1.000
_cell.length_b   1.000
_cell.length_c   1.000
_cell.angle_alpha   90.00
_cell.angle_beta   90.00
_cell.angle_gamma   90.00
#
_symmetry.space_group_name_H-M   'P 1'
#
loop_
_entity.id
_entity.type
_entity.pdbx_description
1 polymer ?
#
loop_
_entity_poly.entity_id
_entity_poly.type
_entity_poly.pdbx_seq_one_letter_code
_entity_poly.pdbx_strand_id
1 'polypeptide(L)'
;MAHMNDVALEKTAHLLSSISAELARLGWSHTDMSPPGSSTIQHGMATKNEHIAGQLNAATLTAEDGGRRSHERKQSFEDTSERRYPLPDPNKYTDYDKKYPPDKYGEELEPNARLFKVYRDRVTEKDEDLVQGWHEMLNVLLVFAGLFSAVLTALLVESSKLLQPDHTEITAKAVLSILHRLEAGENAGLANITTSFVPSVNARRINGLWLCSLTLALIVSLLAILVKQWLVEYTSVMRSSAGDAKQWAWRHYALRQGLTWWGIEAFISCLAIFLHISLFLFLGGLSMFIRALDPAIFCVVVVMTAMTGGFYIISTIAPLYWAECSIIDHDS
;
A
#
# COMPACT_ATOMS: atom_id res chain seq x y z
N MET A 1 -33.01 -11.21 -0.18
CA MET A 1 -31.86 -10.45 -0.74
C MET A 1 -31.93 -8.94 -0.50
N ALA A 2 -33.07 -8.33 -0.17
CA ALA A 2 -33.12 -6.89 0.17
C ALA A 2 -32.63 -6.56 1.60
N HIS A 3 -32.78 -7.46 2.56
CA HIS A 3 -32.45 -7.22 3.98
C HIS A 3 -30.94 -7.25 4.32
N MET A 4 -30.08 -7.79 3.43
CA MET A 4 -28.62 -7.81 3.66
C MET A 4 -27.91 -6.54 3.15
N ASN A 5 -28.56 -5.75 2.30
CA ASN A 5 -28.01 -4.48 1.82
C ASN A 5 -28.21 -3.36 2.84
N ASP A 6 -29.32 -3.36 3.60
CA ASP A 6 -29.56 -2.37 4.66
C ASP A 6 -28.56 -2.49 5.82
N VAL A 7 -28.21 -3.71 6.22
CA VAL A 7 -27.23 -3.95 7.29
C VAL A 7 -25.81 -3.55 6.86
N ALA A 8 -25.49 -3.64 5.56
CA ALA A 8 -24.21 -3.19 5.04
C ALA A 8 -24.14 -1.65 4.96
N LEU A 9 -25.22 -1.00 4.52
CA LEU A 9 -25.34 0.46 4.48
C LEU A 9 -25.29 1.08 5.87
N GLU A 10 -25.99 0.51 6.85
CA GLU A 10 -25.99 0.97 8.25
C GLU A 10 -24.60 0.85 8.88
N LYS A 11 -23.88 -0.24 8.60
CA LYS A 11 -22.49 -0.40 9.06
C LYS A 11 -21.53 0.59 8.40
N THR A 12 -21.70 0.91 7.11
CA THR A 12 -20.88 1.93 6.45
C THR A 12 -21.17 3.34 6.97
N ALA A 13 -22.42 3.67 7.30
CA ALA A 13 -22.79 4.96 7.88
C ALA A 13 -22.22 5.14 9.30
N HIS A 14 -22.20 4.07 10.10
CA HIS A 14 -21.57 4.08 11.42
C HIS A 14 -20.04 4.22 11.37
N LEU A 15 -19.38 3.64 10.37
CA LEU A 15 -17.94 3.83 10.18
C LEU A 15 -17.60 5.25 9.75
N LEU A 16 -18.40 5.85 8.87
CA LEU A 16 -18.20 7.23 8.44
C LEU A 16 -18.47 8.25 9.56
N SER A 17 -19.45 8.01 10.44
CA SER A 17 -19.70 8.87 11.60
C SER A 17 -18.65 8.70 12.70
N SER A 18 -18.13 7.49 12.89
CA SER A 18 -17.01 7.25 13.82
C SER A 18 -15.73 7.90 13.32
N ILE A 19 -15.46 7.89 12.01
CA ILE A 19 -14.31 8.56 11.41
C ILE A 19 -14.47 10.09 11.50
N SER A 20 -15.66 10.63 11.26
CA SER A 20 -15.88 12.09 11.40
C SER A 20 -15.80 12.56 12.86
N ALA A 21 -16.26 11.75 13.81
CA ALA A 21 -16.16 12.03 15.24
C ALA A 21 -14.71 11.98 15.74
N GLU A 22 -13.89 11.05 15.22
CA GLU A 22 -12.48 10.95 15.58
C GLU A 22 -11.63 12.06 14.93
N LEU A 23 -12.01 12.49 13.72
CA LEU A 23 -11.43 13.67 13.06
C LEU A 23 -11.78 14.98 13.80
N ALA A 24 -12.97 15.07 14.40
CA ALA A 24 -13.35 16.18 15.26
C ALA A 24 -12.60 16.18 16.61
N ARG A 25 -12.30 15.00 17.18
CA ARG A 25 -11.47 14.87 18.39
C ARG A 25 -10.01 15.24 18.17
N LEU A 26 -9.49 15.09 16.95
CA LEU A 26 -8.13 15.47 16.55
C LEU A 26 -7.99 16.96 16.20
N GLY A 27 -9.00 17.79 16.51
CA GLY A 27 -8.87 19.25 16.49
C GLY A 27 -8.98 19.89 15.10
N TRP A 28 -9.54 19.18 14.11
CA TRP A 28 -9.87 19.76 12.81
C TRP A 28 -11.31 20.27 12.80
N SER A 29 -11.53 21.39 13.50
CA SER A 29 -12.74 22.21 13.39
C SER A 29 -12.37 23.47 12.60
N HIS A 30 -13.06 23.69 11.49
CA HIS A 30 -12.80 24.74 10.52
C HIS A 30 -13.29 26.12 11.01
N THR A 31 -12.89 26.58 12.20
CA THR A 31 -13.04 27.98 12.67
C THR A 31 -12.25 28.15 13.97
N ASP A 32 -11.07 28.77 13.91
CA ASP A 32 -10.71 29.89 14.79
C ASP A 32 -9.35 30.49 14.39
N MET A 33 -9.42 31.68 13.79
CA MET A 33 -8.32 32.63 13.70
C MET A 33 -8.38 33.54 14.93
N SER A 34 -7.51 33.36 15.93
CA SER A 34 -6.91 34.44 16.75
C SER A 34 -5.98 33.90 17.85
N PRO A 35 -4.94 34.66 18.26
CA PRO A 35 -3.91 34.21 19.19
C PRO A 35 -4.34 34.42 20.67
N PRO A 36 -3.96 33.56 21.63
CA PRO A 36 -4.22 33.84 23.03
C PRO A 36 -3.15 34.78 23.60
N GLY A 37 -3.65 35.87 24.18
CA GLY A 37 -2.88 36.88 24.86
C GLY A 37 -2.41 36.50 26.26
N SER A 38 -1.46 37.32 26.69
CA SER A 38 -0.92 37.49 28.04
C SER A 38 -2.00 37.74 29.09
N SER A 39 -2.29 36.77 29.98
CA SER A 39 -2.91 37.04 31.29
C SER A 39 -3.09 35.79 32.17
N THR A 40 -2.06 34.97 32.40
CA THR A 40 -2.16 33.94 33.47
C THR A 40 -0.82 33.61 34.13
N ILE A 41 -0.02 34.61 34.49
CA ILE A 41 1.01 34.46 35.54
C ILE A 41 1.07 35.78 36.34
N GLN A 42 0.03 36.04 37.15
CA GLN A 42 0.10 37.11 38.16
C GLN A 42 -0.51 36.72 39.52
N HIS A 43 -0.80 35.43 39.73
CA HIS A 43 -1.41 34.98 40.99
C HIS A 43 -0.65 33.82 41.65
N GLY A 44 0.69 33.93 41.65
CA GLY A 44 1.59 33.03 42.38
C GLY A 44 2.82 33.69 42.99
N MET A 45 2.92 35.03 42.96
CA MET A 45 4.10 35.79 43.41
C MET A 45 3.78 36.81 44.52
N ALA A 46 2.87 36.50 45.44
CA ALA A 46 2.52 37.38 46.56
C ALA A 46 2.80 36.78 47.95
N THR A 47 3.22 35.51 48.06
CA THR A 47 3.43 34.83 49.36
C THR A 47 4.87 34.38 49.60
N LYS A 48 5.82 34.84 48.78
CA LYS A 48 7.26 34.52 48.92
C LYS A 48 8.15 35.77 48.98
N ASN A 49 7.61 36.90 49.46
CA ASN A 49 8.37 38.16 49.57
C ASN A 49 8.68 38.61 51.01
N GLU A 50 8.35 37.82 52.04
CA GLU A 50 8.68 38.18 53.43
C GLU A 50 9.78 37.31 54.06
N HIS A 51 10.19 36.21 53.42
CA HIS A 51 11.20 35.30 53.98
C HIS A 51 12.62 35.49 53.41
N ILE A 52 12.82 36.45 52.50
CA ILE A 52 14.13 36.75 51.88
C ILE A 52 14.74 38.06 52.41
N ALA A 53 14.00 38.87 53.17
CA ALA A 53 14.53 40.09 53.79
C ALA A 53 15.42 39.82 55.03
N GLY A 54 15.45 38.59 55.54
CA GLY A 54 16.22 38.21 56.74
C GLY A 54 17.62 37.63 56.49
N GLN A 55 18.04 37.40 55.24
CA GLN A 55 19.39 36.87 54.93
C GLN A 55 20.33 37.89 54.29
N LEU A 56 19.93 39.16 54.19
CA LEU A 56 20.69 40.19 53.49
C LEU A 56 21.87 40.81 54.26
N ASN A 57 22.16 40.36 55.49
CA ASN A 57 23.20 40.99 56.33
C ASN A 57 24.41 40.09 56.62
N ALA A 58 24.52 38.91 56.00
CA ALA A 58 25.63 37.97 56.23
C ALA A 58 26.57 37.77 55.03
N ALA A 59 26.40 38.52 53.94
CA ALA A 59 27.20 38.36 52.72
C ALA A 59 28.04 39.60 52.34
N THR A 60 28.24 40.56 53.26
CA THR A 60 28.99 41.81 52.98
C THR A 60 30.51 41.67 53.13
N LEU A 61 31.05 40.45 53.26
CA LEU A 61 32.51 40.20 53.36
C LEU A 61 33.05 39.20 52.31
N THR A 62 32.39 39.06 51.16
CA THR A 62 32.95 38.35 49.99
C THR A 62 32.87 39.16 48.69
N ALA A 63 32.66 40.48 48.79
CA ALA A 63 32.37 41.35 47.66
C ALA A 63 33.58 41.74 46.78
N GLU A 64 34.80 41.28 47.07
CA GLU A 64 35.97 41.52 46.19
C GLU A 64 36.36 40.33 45.29
N ASP A 65 35.93 39.09 45.58
CA ASP A 65 36.17 37.92 44.70
C ASP A 65 35.03 37.69 43.68
N GLY A 66 33.88 38.33 43.89
CA GLY A 66 32.71 38.22 43.00
C GLY A 66 32.82 39.04 41.70
N GLY A 67 33.58 40.14 41.71
CA GLY A 67 33.78 40.99 40.53
C GLY A 67 34.57 40.28 39.43
N ARG A 68 35.58 39.50 39.82
CA ARG A 68 36.45 38.75 38.90
C ARG A 68 35.72 37.54 38.30
N ARG A 69 35.00 36.77 39.11
CA ARG A 69 34.14 35.65 38.64
C ARG A 69 32.93 36.09 37.82
N SER A 70 32.38 37.28 38.05
CA SER A 70 31.25 37.80 37.25
C SER A 70 31.72 38.27 35.87
N HIS A 71 32.91 38.89 35.78
CA HIS A 71 33.54 39.19 34.49
C HIS A 71 34.00 37.92 33.76
N GLU A 72 34.58 36.92 34.44
CA GLU A 72 34.93 35.62 33.83
C GLU A 72 33.69 34.82 33.41
N ARG A 73 32.59 34.87 34.17
CA ARG A 73 31.34 34.19 33.82
C ARG A 73 30.61 34.90 32.67
N LYS A 74 30.67 36.23 32.59
CA LYS A 74 30.15 36.98 31.44
C LYS A 74 31.01 36.78 30.19
N GLN A 75 32.34 36.80 30.32
CA GLN A 75 33.25 36.43 29.23
C GLN A 75 33.07 34.97 28.81
N SER A 76 32.90 34.03 29.74
CA SER A 76 32.63 32.63 29.40
C SER A 76 31.26 32.45 28.74
N PHE A 77 30.26 33.28 29.06
CA PHE A 77 28.94 33.23 28.43
C PHE A 77 28.89 33.96 27.08
N GLU A 78 29.64 35.06 26.90
CA GLU A 78 29.85 35.75 25.62
C GLU A 78 30.75 34.94 24.67
N ASP A 79 31.78 34.26 25.19
CA ASP A 79 32.64 33.34 24.44
C ASP A 79 31.89 32.05 24.03
N THR A 80 30.79 31.72 24.72
CA THR A 80 29.90 30.62 24.27
C THR A 80 28.91 31.08 23.19
N SER A 81 28.67 32.39 23.05
CA SER A 81 27.89 32.94 21.92
C SER A 81 28.67 32.96 20.60
N GLU A 82 30.00 32.79 20.67
CA GLU A 82 30.91 32.72 19.54
C GLU A 82 31.40 31.29 19.24
N ARG A 83 30.79 30.25 19.83
CA ARG A 83 30.99 28.87 19.34
C ARG A 83 30.36 28.72 17.97
N ARG A 84 31.09 29.18 16.95
CA ARG A 84 30.94 28.76 15.56
C ARG A 84 30.94 27.23 15.57
N TYR A 85 29.79 26.62 15.37
CA TYR A 85 29.77 25.32 14.73
C TYR A 85 30.61 25.48 13.45
N PRO A 86 31.58 24.58 13.20
CA PRO A 86 32.36 24.68 11.97
C PRO A 86 31.36 24.78 10.82
N LEU A 87 31.47 25.88 10.07
CA LEU A 87 30.71 26.04 8.84
C LEU A 87 30.96 24.77 8.01
N PRO A 88 29.93 24.22 7.34
CA PRO A 88 30.12 23.12 6.41
C PRO A 88 31.31 23.45 5.51
N ASP A 89 32.24 22.49 5.36
CA ASP A 89 33.41 22.66 4.49
C ASP A 89 32.97 23.26 3.15
N PRO A 90 33.52 24.40 2.72
CA PRO A 90 33.21 25.00 1.41
C PRO A 90 33.57 24.08 0.22
N ASN A 91 34.25 22.96 0.44
CA ASN A 91 34.43 21.93 -0.59
C ASN A 91 33.34 20.83 -0.55
N LYS A 92 32.34 20.96 0.32
CA LYS A 92 31.23 20.01 0.50
C LYS A 92 29.87 20.71 0.40
N TYR A 93 29.75 21.67 -0.52
CA TYR A 93 28.48 22.34 -0.79
C TYR A 93 27.48 21.35 -1.38
N THR A 94 26.37 21.15 -0.69
CA THR A 94 25.18 20.55 -1.31
C THR A 94 24.50 21.62 -2.18
N ASP A 95 23.81 21.23 -3.25
CA ASP A 95 23.03 22.16 -4.08
C ASP A 95 22.05 23.01 -3.24
N TYR A 96 21.58 22.44 -2.12
CA TYR A 96 20.71 23.09 -1.15
C TYR A 96 21.33 24.28 -0.41
N ASP A 97 22.66 24.32 -0.23
CA ASP A 97 23.35 25.45 0.41
C ASP A 97 23.35 26.70 -0.47
N LYS A 98 23.24 26.53 -1.79
CA LYS A 98 23.05 27.63 -2.76
C LYS A 98 21.59 28.06 -2.85
N LYS A 99 20.66 27.10 -2.71
CA LYS A 99 19.22 27.33 -2.84
C LYS A 99 18.60 27.96 -1.58
N TYR A 100 19.10 27.62 -0.40
CA TYR A 100 18.57 28.11 0.87
C TYR A 100 19.70 28.62 1.79
N PRO A 101 19.81 29.95 2.02
CA PRO A 101 20.83 30.51 2.90
C PRO A 101 20.62 30.03 4.35
N PRO A 102 21.69 29.96 5.17
CA PRO A 102 21.59 29.55 6.57
C PRO A 102 20.68 30.49 7.36
N ASP A 103 19.81 29.91 8.18
CA ASP A 103 18.94 30.65 9.09
C ASP A 103 19.77 31.29 10.22
N LYS A 104 19.21 32.30 10.89
CA LYS A 104 19.88 32.89 12.06
C LYS A 104 19.92 31.89 13.21
N TYR A 105 20.91 32.07 14.08
CA TYR A 105 21.05 31.25 15.27
C TYR A 105 19.79 31.33 16.15
N GLY A 106 19.18 30.17 16.43
CA GLY A 106 17.92 30.04 17.18
C GLY A 106 16.64 30.04 16.32
N GLU A 107 16.70 30.40 15.03
CA GLU A 107 15.56 30.40 14.10
C GLU A 107 15.45 29.07 13.30
N GLU A 108 16.31 28.09 13.58
CA GLU A 108 16.40 26.81 12.82
C GLU A 108 15.15 25.91 12.90
N LEU A 109 14.24 26.17 13.84
CA LEU A 109 12.99 25.42 14.05
C LEU A 109 11.73 26.24 13.75
N GLU A 110 11.90 27.44 13.18
CA GLU A 110 10.81 28.29 12.74
C GLU A 110 9.96 27.62 11.64
N PRO A 111 8.70 28.06 11.46
CA PRO A 111 7.78 27.45 10.50
C PRO A 111 8.34 27.37 9.06
N ASN A 112 9.26 28.28 8.71
CA ASN A 112 9.87 28.38 7.39
C ASN A 112 11.40 28.26 7.42
N ALA A 113 11.95 27.62 8.46
CA ALA A 113 13.38 27.32 8.55
C ALA A 113 13.88 26.51 7.35
N ARG A 114 15.14 26.72 6.98
CA ARG A 114 15.87 26.02 5.92
C ARG A 114 15.72 24.51 6.03
N LEU A 115 15.79 23.95 7.24
CA LEU A 115 15.67 22.50 7.47
C LEU A 115 14.39 21.92 6.83
N PHE A 116 13.23 22.53 7.07
CA PHE A 116 11.96 22.03 6.55
C PHE A 116 11.83 22.21 5.03
N LYS A 117 12.44 23.26 4.47
CA LYS A 117 12.48 23.49 3.02
C LYS A 117 13.36 22.47 2.30
N VAL A 118 14.55 22.20 2.84
CA VAL A 118 15.47 21.16 2.34
C VAL A 118 14.84 19.78 2.48
N TYR A 119 14.23 19.49 3.64
CA TYR A 119 13.49 18.24 3.86
C TYR A 119 12.39 18.06 2.82
N ARG A 120 11.55 19.07 2.61
CA ARG A 120 10.46 19.03 1.62
C ARG A 120 10.99 18.71 0.23
N ASP A 121 11.98 19.46 -0.26
CA ASP A 121 12.51 19.26 -1.61
C ASP A 121 13.08 17.85 -1.79
N ARG A 122 13.87 17.36 -0.82
CA ARG A 122 14.48 16.04 -0.90
C ARG A 122 13.48 14.90 -0.82
N VAL A 123 12.45 15.08 0.00
CA VAL A 123 11.42 14.06 0.23
C VAL A 123 10.42 14.03 -0.92
N THR A 124 10.04 15.19 -1.47
CA THR A 124 9.15 15.24 -2.65
C THR A 124 9.78 14.51 -3.83
N GLU A 125 11.06 14.72 -4.12
CA GLU A 125 11.81 13.99 -5.15
C GLU A 125 11.75 12.47 -4.91
N LYS A 126 12.12 12.04 -3.70
CA LYS A 126 12.15 10.61 -3.36
C LYS A 126 10.76 9.96 -3.34
N ASP A 127 9.74 10.65 -2.87
CA ASP A 127 8.37 10.12 -2.82
C ASP A 127 7.75 10.05 -4.22
N GLU A 128 8.07 10.99 -5.10
CA GLU A 128 7.63 10.96 -6.49
C GLU A 128 8.14 9.70 -7.20
N ASP A 129 9.43 9.40 -7.07
CA ASP A 129 10.04 8.18 -7.62
C ASP A 129 9.38 6.90 -7.06
N LEU A 130 9.20 6.84 -5.74
CA LEU A 130 8.61 5.67 -5.07
C LEU A 130 7.15 5.45 -5.49
N VAL A 131 6.34 6.51 -5.48
CA VAL A 131 4.93 6.44 -5.85
C VAL A 131 4.78 6.12 -7.34
N GLN A 132 5.63 6.68 -8.20
CA GLN A 132 5.64 6.36 -9.62
C GLN A 132 5.96 4.87 -9.84
N GLY A 133 6.96 4.32 -9.15
CA GLY A 133 7.29 2.90 -9.22
C GLY A 133 6.13 1.99 -8.80
N TRP A 134 5.45 2.31 -7.70
CA TRP A 134 4.25 1.58 -7.28
C TRP A 134 3.09 1.72 -8.26
N HIS A 135 2.87 2.91 -8.82
CA HIS A 135 1.82 3.15 -9.80
C HIS A 135 2.04 2.30 -11.06
N GLU A 136 3.28 2.22 -11.55
CA GLU A 136 3.63 1.42 -12.72
C GLU A 136 3.48 -0.08 -12.45
N MET A 137 3.94 -0.55 -11.30
CA MET A 137 3.71 -1.94 -10.89
C MET A 137 2.22 -2.28 -10.85
N LEU A 138 1.39 -1.42 -10.26
CA LEU A 138 -0.06 -1.62 -10.23
C LEU A 138 -0.69 -1.58 -11.63
N ASN A 139 -0.22 -0.71 -12.54
CA ASN A 139 -0.64 -0.70 -13.94
C ASN A 139 -0.43 -2.06 -14.61
N VAL A 140 0.79 -2.61 -14.48
CA VAL A 140 1.14 -3.92 -15.05
C VAL A 140 0.26 -5.03 -14.47
N LEU A 141 0.05 -5.04 -13.15
CA LEU A 141 -0.83 -6.00 -12.49
C LEU A 141 -2.27 -5.93 -13.03
N LEU A 142 -2.84 -4.74 -13.19
CA LEU A 142 -4.20 -4.55 -13.72
C LEU A 142 -4.33 -5.04 -15.17
N VAL A 143 -3.39 -4.66 -16.03
CA VAL A 143 -3.41 -5.07 -17.44
C VAL A 143 -3.30 -6.59 -17.54
N PHE A 144 -2.38 -7.19 -16.78
CA PHE A 144 -2.24 -8.64 -16.73
C PHE A 144 -3.51 -9.30 -16.22
N ALA A 145 -4.10 -8.83 -15.12
CA ALA A 145 -5.33 -9.39 -14.56
C ALA A 145 -6.50 -9.31 -15.56
N GLY A 146 -6.63 -8.20 -16.31
CA GLY A 146 -7.65 -8.04 -17.35
C GLY A 146 -7.48 -9.00 -18.52
N LEU A 147 -6.27 -9.07 -19.09
CA LEU A 147 -5.94 -9.99 -20.20
C LEU A 147 -6.10 -11.46 -19.78
N PHE A 148 -5.59 -11.80 -18.60
CA PHE A 148 -5.75 -13.13 -18.02
C PHE A 148 -7.24 -13.50 -17.84
N SER A 149 -8.05 -12.57 -17.31
CA SER A 149 -9.48 -12.80 -17.13
C SER A 149 -10.21 -13.02 -18.46
N ALA A 150 -9.83 -12.30 -19.52
CA ALA A 150 -10.41 -12.47 -20.85
C ALA A 150 -10.12 -13.85 -21.44
N VAL A 151 -8.85 -14.28 -21.44
CA VAL A 151 -8.44 -15.60 -21.94
C VAL A 151 -9.07 -16.72 -21.12
N LEU A 152 -9.07 -16.57 -19.78
CA LEU A 152 -9.69 -17.52 -18.87
C LEU A 152 -11.19 -17.63 -19.08
N THR A 153 -11.89 -16.51 -19.32
CA THR A 153 -13.34 -16.52 -19.58
C THR A 153 -13.67 -17.27 -20.86
N ALA A 154 -12.87 -17.11 -21.93
CA ALA A 154 -13.07 -17.85 -23.17
C ALA A 154 -12.95 -19.37 -22.96
N LEU A 155 -11.93 -19.79 -22.22
CA LEU A 155 -11.74 -21.21 -21.88
C LEU A 155 -12.82 -21.72 -20.92
N LEU A 156 -13.22 -20.92 -19.94
CA LEU A 156 -14.27 -21.25 -18.99
C LEU A 156 -15.62 -21.47 -19.68
N VAL A 157 -15.95 -20.67 -20.70
CA VAL A 157 -17.15 -20.90 -21.53
C VAL A 157 -17.09 -22.27 -22.19
N GLU A 158 -15.93 -22.67 -22.73
CA GLU A 158 -15.77 -23.99 -23.34
C GLU A 158 -15.87 -25.13 -22.31
N SER A 159 -15.19 -25.02 -21.16
CA SER A 159 -15.28 -26.05 -20.12
C SER A 159 -16.63 -26.11 -19.42
N SER A 160 -17.41 -25.03 -19.44
CA SER A 160 -18.76 -25.00 -18.87
C SER A 160 -19.72 -25.93 -19.63
N LYS A 161 -19.48 -26.15 -20.93
CA LYS A 161 -20.22 -27.13 -21.73
C LYS A 161 -20.04 -28.55 -21.22
N LEU A 162 -18.88 -28.88 -20.63
CA LEU A 162 -18.64 -30.18 -19.99
C LEU A 162 -19.47 -30.39 -18.71
N LEU A 163 -20.05 -29.32 -18.14
CA LEU A 163 -20.98 -29.38 -17.00
C LEU A 163 -22.44 -29.41 -17.43
N GLN A 164 -22.73 -29.33 -18.73
CA GLN A 164 -24.08 -29.42 -19.25
C GLN A 164 -24.30 -30.79 -19.89
N PRO A 165 -25.55 -31.30 -19.88
CA PRO A 165 -25.88 -32.50 -20.61
C PRO A 165 -25.65 -32.26 -22.11
N ASP A 166 -24.92 -33.15 -22.78
CA ASP A 166 -24.77 -33.07 -24.22
C ASP A 166 -26.11 -33.44 -24.87
N HIS A 167 -26.87 -32.42 -25.28
CA HIS A 167 -28.15 -32.60 -25.96
C HIS A 167 -27.99 -33.36 -27.27
N THR A 168 -26.84 -33.26 -27.95
CA THR A 168 -26.61 -34.01 -29.19
C THR A 168 -26.41 -35.50 -28.90
N GLU A 169 -25.67 -35.83 -27.84
CA GLU A 169 -25.51 -37.22 -27.39
C GLU A 169 -26.84 -37.80 -26.87
N ILE A 170 -27.61 -37.03 -26.10
CA ILE A 170 -28.93 -37.45 -25.60
C ILE A 170 -29.88 -37.71 -26.77
N THR A 171 -29.94 -36.80 -27.76
CA THR A 171 -30.77 -36.99 -28.95
C THR A 171 -30.28 -38.18 -29.78
N ALA A 172 -28.98 -38.35 -29.97
CA ALA A 172 -28.42 -39.51 -30.69
C ALA A 172 -28.78 -40.82 -30.00
N LYS A 173 -28.61 -40.92 -28.67
CA LYS A 173 -29.02 -42.08 -27.88
C LYS A 173 -30.53 -42.32 -27.94
N ALA A 174 -31.34 -41.27 -27.90
CA ALA A 174 -32.79 -41.37 -28.04
C ALA A 174 -33.19 -41.93 -29.41
N VAL A 175 -32.64 -41.38 -30.50
CA VAL A 175 -32.89 -41.86 -31.87
C VAL A 175 -32.45 -43.31 -32.03
N LEU A 176 -31.28 -43.68 -31.53
CA LEU A 176 -30.75 -45.04 -31.61
C LEU A 176 -31.61 -46.03 -30.82
N SER A 177 -32.12 -45.60 -29.65
CA SER A 177 -33.06 -46.42 -28.85
C SER A 177 -34.42 -46.59 -29.52
N ILE A 178 -34.90 -45.58 -30.25
CA ILE A 178 -36.14 -45.66 -31.03
C ILE A 178 -35.93 -46.61 -32.22
N LEU A 179 -34.80 -46.50 -32.92
CA LEU A 179 -34.46 -47.35 -34.06
C LEU A 179 -34.40 -48.84 -33.65
N HIS A 180 -33.72 -49.15 -32.55
CA HIS A 180 -33.64 -50.51 -32.02
C HIS A 180 -35.01 -51.10 -31.65
N ARG A 181 -35.93 -50.28 -31.13
CA ARG A 181 -37.30 -50.71 -30.78
C ARG A 181 -38.17 -50.91 -32.02
N LEU A 182 -37.98 -50.10 -33.05
CA LEU A 182 -38.63 -50.27 -34.35
C LEU A 182 -38.20 -51.59 -35.01
N GLU A 183 -36.92 -51.91 -34.95
CA GLU A 183 -36.39 -53.20 -35.44
C GLU A 183 -36.91 -54.40 -34.65
N ALA A 184 -37.13 -54.23 -33.34
CA ALA A 184 -37.67 -55.28 -32.47
C ALA A 184 -39.20 -55.48 -32.58
N GLY A 185 -39.90 -54.63 -33.35
CA GLY A 185 -41.36 -54.73 -33.54
C GLY A 185 -42.21 -54.36 -32.32
N GLU A 186 -41.64 -53.64 -31.34
CA GLU A 186 -42.39 -53.14 -30.18
C GLU A 186 -43.21 -51.88 -30.55
N ASN A 187 -44.50 -51.87 -30.23
CA ASN A 187 -45.36 -50.69 -30.40
C ASN A 187 -44.88 -49.55 -29.49
N ALA A 188 -44.34 -48.50 -30.11
CA ALA A 188 -43.68 -47.39 -29.47
C ALA A 188 -44.62 -46.51 -28.61
N GLY A 189 -44.70 -46.80 -27.31
CA GLY A 189 -45.03 -45.78 -26.32
C GLY A 189 -43.80 -44.90 -26.06
N LEU A 190 -43.98 -43.58 -25.97
CA LEU A 190 -42.90 -42.63 -25.67
C LEU A 190 -42.25 -43.03 -24.33
N ALA A 191 -41.07 -43.67 -24.38
CA ALA A 191 -40.32 -43.97 -23.18
C ALA A 191 -39.99 -42.65 -22.48
N ASN A 192 -40.32 -42.55 -21.20
CA ASN A 192 -39.99 -41.39 -20.39
C ASN A 192 -38.47 -41.39 -20.17
N ILE A 193 -37.70 -40.76 -21.07
CA ILE A 193 -36.25 -40.67 -20.97
C ILE A 193 -35.90 -39.68 -19.86
N THR A 194 -35.90 -40.15 -18.61
CA THR A 194 -35.36 -39.40 -17.49
C THR A 194 -33.84 -39.39 -17.57
N THR A 195 -33.27 -38.33 -18.12
CA THR A 195 -31.82 -38.11 -18.14
C THR A 195 -31.38 -37.46 -16.84
N SER A 196 -30.99 -38.26 -15.85
CA SER A 196 -30.27 -37.75 -14.68
C SER A 196 -28.82 -37.46 -15.09
N PHE A 197 -28.49 -36.19 -15.27
CA PHE A 197 -27.13 -35.76 -15.59
C PHE A 197 -26.36 -35.45 -14.31
N VAL A 198 -25.24 -36.15 -14.09
CA VAL A 198 -24.29 -35.84 -13.04
C VAL A 198 -22.95 -35.48 -13.69
N PRO A 199 -22.47 -34.23 -13.55
CA PRO A 199 -21.21 -33.82 -14.16
C PRO A 199 -20.04 -34.59 -13.56
N SER A 200 -19.09 -34.97 -14.43
CA SER A 200 -17.91 -35.73 -14.03
C SER A 200 -17.09 -34.99 -12.97
N VAL A 201 -16.47 -35.75 -12.05
CA VAL A 201 -15.63 -35.19 -10.98
C VAL A 201 -14.47 -34.36 -11.58
N ASN A 202 -13.91 -34.79 -12.71
CA ASN A 202 -12.84 -34.08 -13.40
C ASN A 202 -13.31 -32.74 -13.96
N ALA A 203 -14.47 -32.69 -14.62
CA ALA A 203 -15.02 -31.45 -15.16
C ALA A 203 -15.31 -30.44 -14.03
N ARG A 204 -15.82 -30.92 -12.88
CA ARG A 204 -16.03 -30.10 -11.69
C ARG A 204 -14.73 -29.51 -11.13
N ARG A 205 -13.66 -30.31 -11.05
CA ARG A 205 -12.35 -29.84 -10.58
C ARG A 205 -11.75 -28.77 -11.50
N ILE A 206 -11.80 -28.99 -12.81
CA ILE A 206 -11.28 -28.04 -13.81
C ILE A 206 -12.02 -26.70 -13.72
N ASN A 207 -13.36 -26.72 -13.79
CA ASN A 207 -14.16 -25.51 -13.72
C ASN A 207 -14.02 -24.81 -12.36
N GLY A 208 -13.93 -25.57 -11.26
CA GLY A 208 -13.66 -25.02 -9.93
C GLY A 208 -12.31 -24.28 -9.86
N LEU A 209 -11.24 -24.89 -10.36
CA LEU A 209 -9.91 -24.26 -10.41
C LEU A 209 -9.91 -22.98 -11.25
N TRP A 210 -10.54 -23.01 -12.42
CA TRP A 210 -10.64 -21.86 -13.30
C TRP A 210 -11.49 -20.74 -12.69
N LEU A 211 -12.64 -21.04 -12.08
CA LEU A 211 -13.43 -20.05 -11.36
C LEU A 211 -12.67 -19.45 -10.18
N CYS A 212 -11.94 -20.26 -9.40
CA CYS A 212 -11.09 -19.77 -8.31
C CYS A 212 -9.99 -18.84 -8.85
N SER A 213 -9.32 -19.21 -9.94
CA SER A 213 -8.29 -18.36 -10.56
C SER A 213 -8.87 -17.03 -11.07
N LEU A 214 -10.03 -17.06 -11.74
CA LEU A 214 -10.71 -15.86 -12.23
C LEU A 214 -11.08 -14.94 -11.07
N THR A 215 -11.66 -15.51 -10.02
CA THR A 215 -12.07 -14.76 -8.83
C THR A 215 -10.88 -14.11 -8.15
N LEU A 216 -9.77 -14.84 -7.98
CA LEU A 216 -8.54 -14.27 -7.42
C LEU A 216 -7.99 -13.12 -8.26
N ALA A 217 -7.99 -13.25 -9.60
CA ALA A 217 -7.54 -12.18 -10.49
C ALA A 217 -8.42 -10.92 -10.39
N LEU A 218 -9.74 -11.09 -10.25
CA LEU A 218 -10.68 -9.98 -10.05
C LEU A 218 -10.49 -9.31 -8.69
N ILE A 219 -10.26 -10.09 -7.62
CA ILE A 219 -9.94 -9.54 -6.30
C ILE A 219 -8.64 -8.72 -6.35
N VAL A 220 -7.58 -9.26 -6.99
CA VAL A 220 -6.32 -8.53 -7.18
C VAL A 220 -6.55 -7.23 -7.94
N SER A 221 -7.34 -7.25 -9.02
CA SER A 221 -7.67 -6.06 -9.79
C SER A 221 -8.40 -5.00 -8.95
N LEU A 222 -9.42 -5.41 -8.18
CA LEU A 222 -10.17 -4.50 -7.30
C LEU A 222 -9.27 -3.86 -6.23
N LEU A 223 -8.44 -4.67 -5.56
CA LEU A 223 -7.53 -4.17 -4.54
C LEU A 223 -6.44 -3.27 -5.13
N ALA A 224 -5.92 -3.59 -6.31
CA ALA A 224 -4.93 -2.77 -6.99
C ALA A 224 -5.50 -1.39 -7.40
N ILE A 225 -6.79 -1.33 -7.80
CA ILE A 225 -7.49 -0.05 -8.02
C ILE A 225 -7.63 0.74 -6.72
N LEU A 226 -7.98 0.09 -5.61
CA LEU A 226 -8.09 0.76 -4.31
C LEU A 226 -6.76 1.36 -3.86
N VAL A 227 -5.67 0.60 -3.99
CA VAL A 227 -4.32 1.10 -3.67
C VAL A 227 -3.97 2.29 -4.56
N LYS A 228 -4.24 2.21 -5.87
CA LYS A 228 -4.05 3.35 -6.77
C LYS A 228 -4.80 4.60 -6.30
N GLN A 229 -6.04 4.47 -5.85
CA GLN A 229 -6.80 5.61 -5.33
C GLN A 229 -6.11 6.23 -4.12
N TRP A 230 -5.57 5.43 -3.21
CA TRP A 230 -4.80 5.93 -2.07
C TRP A 230 -3.51 6.63 -2.49
N LEU A 231 -2.79 6.11 -3.49
CA LEU A 231 -1.58 6.74 -4.02
C LEU A 231 -1.88 8.09 -4.68
N VAL A 232 -2.97 8.17 -5.45
CA VAL A 232 -3.40 9.42 -6.08
C VAL A 232 -3.74 10.46 -5.00
N GLU A 233 -4.50 10.09 -3.97
CA GLU A 233 -4.82 10.99 -2.87
C GLU A 233 -3.57 11.43 -2.12
N TYR A 234 -2.66 10.51 -1.82
CA TYR A 234 -1.37 10.84 -1.19
C TYR A 234 -0.61 11.91 -1.98
N THR A 235 -0.45 11.74 -3.30
CA THR A 235 0.24 12.75 -4.14
C THR A 235 -0.51 14.07 -4.23
N SER A 236 -1.85 14.03 -4.25
CA SER A 236 -2.70 15.22 -4.25
C SER A 236 -2.48 16.05 -2.97
N VAL A 237 -2.50 15.39 -1.81
CA VAL A 237 -2.26 16.04 -0.52
C VAL A 237 -0.82 16.55 -0.40
N MET A 238 0.17 15.85 -0.95
CA MET A 238 1.57 16.31 -0.95
C MET A 238 1.82 17.50 -1.86
N ARG A 239 1.14 17.58 -3.02
CA ARG A 239 1.23 18.71 -3.95
C ARG A 239 0.44 19.94 -3.47
N SER A 240 -0.55 19.74 -2.59
CA SER A 240 -1.32 20.83 -2.01
C SER A 240 -0.43 21.73 -1.17
N SER A 241 -0.45 23.05 -1.45
CA SER A 241 0.38 24.02 -0.72
C SER A 241 -0.03 24.07 0.75
N ALA A 242 0.85 23.64 1.64
CA ALA A 242 0.73 24.00 3.06
C ALA A 242 1.12 25.47 3.24
N GLY A 243 0.52 26.16 4.22
CA GLY A 243 0.88 27.55 4.53
C GLY A 243 2.36 27.69 4.93
N ASP A 244 2.85 26.77 5.77
CA ASP A 244 4.22 26.76 6.28
C ASP A 244 4.97 25.45 5.95
N ALA A 245 6.29 25.55 5.75
CA ALA A 245 7.15 24.39 5.46
C ALA A 245 7.15 23.35 6.59
N LYS A 246 7.12 23.79 7.85
CA LYS A 246 7.03 22.94 9.03
C LYS A 246 5.72 22.16 9.08
N GLN A 247 4.59 22.81 8.79
CA GLN A 247 3.28 22.15 8.77
C GLN A 247 3.20 21.09 7.67
N TRP A 248 3.78 21.39 6.49
CA TRP A 248 3.94 20.41 5.43
C TRP A 248 4.74 19.19 5.90
N ALA A 249 5.90 19.41 6.55
CA ALA A 249 6.76 18.33 7.01
C ALA A 249 6.07 17.41 8.03
N TRP A 250 5.31 17.98 8.98
CA TRP A 250 4.51 17.20 9.92
C TRP A 250 3.42 16.38 9.24
N ARG A 251 2.71 16.98 8.28
CA ARG A 251 1.68 16.29 7.49
C ARG A 251 2.28 15.13 6.69
N HIS A 252 3.41 15.36 6.03
CA HIS A 252 4.15 14.33 5.32
C HIS A 252 4.53 13.18 6.25
N TYR A 253 5.13 13.48 7.41
CA TYR A 253 5.54 12.48 8.39
C TYR A 253 4.34 11.64 8.86
N ALA A 254 3.21 12.26 9.19
CA ALA A 254 2.00 11.55 9.63
C ALA A 254 1.45 10.63 8.53
N LEU A 255 1.38 11.10 7.27
CA LEU A 255 0.92 10.29 6.15
C LEU A 255 1.89 9.16 5.84
N ARG A 256 3.20 9.43 5.81
CA ARG A 256 4.24 8.43 5.58
C ARG A 256 4.18 7.34 6.65
N GLN A 257 3.98 7.73 7.91
CA GLN A 257 3.80 6.77 8.99
C GLN A 257 2.55 5.92 8.78
N GLY A 258 1.43 6.52 8.35
CA GLY A 258 0.24 5.79 7.92
C GLY A 258 0.54 4.77 6.81
N LEU A 259 1.21 5.17 5.73
CA LEU A 259 1.59 4.30 4.62
C LEU A 259 2.44 3.10 5.09
N THR A 260 3.38 3.33 6.01
CA THR A 260 4.22 2.26 6.57
C THR A 260 3.45 1.34 7.52
N TRP A 261 2.51 1.87 8.32
CA TRP A 261 1.66 1.09 9.22
C TRP A 261 0.73 0.16 8.46
N TRP A 262 0.15 0.63 7.35
CA TRP A 262 -0.63 -0.20 6.44
C TRP A 262 0.23 -1.15 5.59
N GLY A 263 1.54 -0.88 5.51
CA GLY A 263 2.48 -1.72 4.78
C GLY A 263 2.21 -1.76 3.28
N ILE A 264 1.94 -0.60 2.64
CA ILE A 264 1.56 -0.53 1.21
C ILE A 264 2.55 -1.29 0.31
N GLU A 265 3.85 -1.18 0.56
CA GLU A 265 4.88 -1.87 -0.21
C GLU A 265 4.74 -3.41 -0.13
N ALA A 266 4.51 -3.94 1.07
CA ALA A 266 4.25 -5.36 1.29
C ALA A 266 2.89 -5.78 0.69
N PHE A 267 1.89 -4.90 0.77
CA PHE A 267 0.57 -5.14 0.21
C PHE A 267 0.62 -5.26 -1.32
N ILE A 268 1.28 -4.34 -2.02
CA ILE A 268 1.45 -4.37 -3.48
C ILE A 268 2.21 -5.64 -3.89
N SER A 269 3.27 -6.00 -3.16
CA SER A 269 4.01 -7.25 -3.40
C SER A 269 3.11 -8.49 -3.22
N CYS A 270 2.25 -8.49 -2.19
CA CYS A 270 1.29 -9.56 -1.94
C CYS A 270 0.25 -9.69 -3.07
N LEU A 271 -0.23 -8.57 -3.63
CA LEU A 271 -1.14 -8.57 -4.79
C LEU A 271 -0.52 -9.30 -5.98
N ALA A 272 0.77 -9.04 -6.26
CA ALA A 272 1.48 -9.74 -7.31
C ALA A 272 1.54 -11.24 -7.02
N ILE A 273 1.81 -11.66 -5.79
CA ILE A 273 1.85 -13.09 -5.40
C ILE A 273 0.48 -13.76 -5.61
N PHE A 274 -0.62 -13.12 -5.21
CA PHE A 274 -1.96 -13.65 -5.46
C PHE A 274 -2.26 -13.82 -6.95
N LEU A 275 -1.79 -12.89 -7.78
CA LEU A 275 -1.93 -12.96 -9.24
C LEU A 275 -1.15 -14.14 -9.83
N HIS A 276 0.07 -14.38 -9.34
CA HIS A 276 0.85 -15.56 -9.73
C HIS A 276 0.19 -16.86 -9.29
N ILE A 277 -0.34 -16.93 -8.06
CA ILE A 277 -1.09 -18.10 -7.58
C ILE A 277 -2.27 -18.37 -8.51
N SER A 278 -3.02 -17.34 -8.91
CA SER A 278 -4.10 -17.47 -9.88
C SER A 278 -3.62 -18.05 -11.23
N LEU A 279 -2.49 -17.56 -11.75
CA LEU A 279 -1.88 -18.07 -12.98
C LEU A 279 -1.50 -19.56 -12.85
N PHE A 280 -0.91 -19.99 -11.74
CA PHE A 280 -0.56 -21.40 -11.52
C PHE A 280 -1.79 -22.29 -11.38
N LEU A 281 -2.86 -21.81 -10.72
CA LEU A 281 -4.14 -22.53 -10.66
C LEU A 281 -4.73 -22.71 -12.07
N PHE A 282 -4.67 -21.67 -12.89
CA PHE A 282 -5.11 -21.73 -14.28
C PHE A 282 -4.32 -22.75 -15.11
N LEU A 283 -2.98 -22.72 -15.04
CA LEU A 283 -2.11 -23.66 -15.74
C LEU A 283 -2.35 -25.11 -15.30
N GLY A 284 -2.62 -25.33 -14.02
CA GLY A 284 -3.01 -26.64 -13.49
C GLY A 284 -4.36 -27.12 -14.06
N GLY A 285 -5.36 -26.24 -14.12
CA GLY A 285 -6.65 -26.51 -14.76
C GLY A 285 -6.51 -26.78 -16.27
N LEU A 286 -5.67 -26.00 -16.96
CA LEU A 286 -5.38 -26.16 -18.39
C LEU A 286 -4.71 -27.50 -18.68
N SER A 287 -3.74 -27.90 -17.85
CA SER A 287 -3.07 -29.19 -17.95
C SER A 287 -4.06 -30.35 -17.81
N MET A 288 -5.00 -30.26 -16.86
CA MET A 288 -6.06 -31.27 -16.70
C MET A 288 -7.06 -31.29 -17.86
N PHE A 289 -7.40 -30.11 -18.40
CA PHE A 289 -8.28 -29.98 -19.55
C PHE A 289 -7.66 -30.61 -20.81
N ILE A 290 -6.44 -30.22 -21.17
CA ILE A 290 -5.77 -30.72 -22.39
C ILE A 290 -5.52 -32.22 -22.33
N ARG A 291 -5.18 -32.76 -21.15
CA ARG A 291 -5.01 -34.21 -20.98
C ARG A 291 -6.29 -35.01 -21.30
N ALA A 292 -7.47 -34.41 -21.12
CA ALA A 292 -8.72 -35.03 -21.48
C ALA A 292 -9.02 -34.96 -22.98
N LEU A 293 -8.42 -34.01 -23.71
CA LEU A 293 -8.54 -33.88 -25.17
C LEU A 293 -7.54 -34.78 -25.91
N ASP A 294 -6.25 -34.61 -25.63
CA ASP A 294 -5.18 -35.36 -26.30
C ASP A 294 -3.91 -35.47 -25.42
N PRO A 295 -3.41 -36.68 -25.12
CA PRO A 295 -2.21 -36.88 -24.30
C PRO A 295 -0.89 -36.36 -24.93
N ALA A 296 -0.79 -36.31 -26.26
CA ALA A 296 0.43 -35.85 -26.93
C ALA A 296 0.55 -34.32 -26.84
N ILE A 297 -0.54 -33.59 -27.11
CA ILE A 297 -0.61 -32.13 -26.93
C ILE A 297 -0.35 -31.76 -25.46
N PHE A 298 -0.90 -32.53 -24.52
CA PHE A 298 -0.65 -32.35 -23.09
C PHE A 298 0.85 -32.39 -22.75
N CYS A 299 1.59 -33.37 -23.27
CA CYS A 299 3.03 -33.50 -23.01
C CYS A 299 3.79 -32.26 -23.46
N VAL A 300 3.52 -31.77 -24.67
CA VAL A 300 4.16 -30.56 -25.22
C VAL A 300 3.87 -29.34 -24.36
N VAL A 301 2.60 -29.10 -24.01
CA VAL A 301 2.20 -27.92 -23.23
C VAL A 301 2.78 -27.94 -21.82
N VAL A 302 2.82 -29.11 -21.16
CA VAL A 302 3.41 -29.25 -19.82
C VAL A 302 4.91 -29.00 -19.84
N VAL A 303 5.64 -29.54 -20.82
CA VAL A 303 7.09 -29.31 -20.94
C VAL A 303 7.38 -27.83 -21.13
N MET A 304 6.68 -27.16 -22.05
CA MET A 304 6.82 -25.72 -22.29
C MET A 304 6.51 -24.88 -21.04
N THR A 305 5.44 -25.25 -20.33
CA THR A 305 5.03 -24.58 -19.09
C THR A 305 6.05 -24.79 -17.97
N ALA A 306 6.58 -26.01 -17.83
CA ALA A 306 7.55 -26.36 -16.79
C ALA A 306 8.91 -25.68 -17.03
N MET A 307 9.39 -25.62 -18.28
CA MET A 307 10.62 -24.90 -18.61
C MET A 307 10.50 -23.40 -18.29
N THR A 308 9.40 -22.78 -18.74
CA THR A 308 9.17 -21.34 -18.51
C THR A 308 8.97 -21.03 -17.03
N GLY A 309 8.18 -21.84 -16.33
CA GLY A 309 7.95 -21.72 -14.89
C GLY A 309 9.22 -21.94 -14.08
N GLY A 310 10.03 -22.94 -14.45
CA GLY A 310 11.33 -23.18 -13.83
C GLY A 310 12.27 -21.99 -13.97
N PHE A 311 12.40 -21.44 -15.18
CA PHE A 311 13.19 -20.23 -15.42
C PHE A 311 12.70 -19.03 -14.61
N TYR A 312 11.38 -18.82 -14.55
CA TYR A 312 10.77 -17.76 -13.75
C TYR A 312 11.08 -17.92 -12.25
N ILE A 313 10.88 -19.10 -11.69
CA ILE A 313 11.15 -19.37 -10.27
C ILE A 313 12.64 -19.22 -9.96
N ILE A 314 13.53 -19.71 -10.82
CA ILE A 314 14.98 -19.53 -10.66
C ILE A 314 15.34 -18.04 -10.68
N SER A 315 14.80 -17.27 -11.62
CA SER A 315 15.08 -15.83 -11.74
C SER A 315 14.57 -15.04 -10.54
N THR A 316 13.43 -15.44 -9.96
CA THR A 316 12.85 -14.79 -8.77
C THR A 316 13.59 -15.13 -7.49
N ILE A 317 14.09 -16.37 -7.35
CA ILE A 317 14.78 -16.83 -6.13
C ILE A 317 16.29 -16.54 -6.19
N ALA A 318 16.91 -16.47 -7.37
CA ALA A 318 18.34 -16.21 -7.52
C ALA A 318 18.83 -14.97 -6.72
N PRO A 319 18.14 -13.82 -6.73
CA PRO A 319 18.54 -12.66 -5.93
C PRO A 319 18.58 -12.91 -4.42
N LEU A 320 17.84 -13.89 -3.91
CA LEU A 320 17.84 -14.26 -2.48
C LEU A 320 19.09 -15.04 -2.07
N TYR A 321 19.71 -15.77 -3.01
CA TYR A 321 20.92 -16.56 -2.75
C TYR A 321 22.20 -15.79 -3.07
N TRP A 322 22.15 -14.83 -4.01
CA TRP A 322 23.30 -14.03 -4.45
C TRP A 322 23.31 -12.60 -3.88
N ALA A 323 22.56 -12.36 -2.80
CA ALA A 323 22.46 -11.05 -2.14
C ALA A 323 23.79 -10.51 -1.58
N GLU A 324 24.88 -11.29 -1.62
CA GLU A 324 26.21 -10.88 -1.14
C GLU A 324 27.10 -10.20 -2.21
N CYS A 325 26.63 -10.03 -3.46
CA CYS A 325 27.36 -9.24 -4.45
C CYS A 325 26.40 -8.45 -5.35
N SER A 326 26.33 -7.13 -5.18
CA SER A 326 26.14 -6.10 -6.25
C SER A 326 25.33 -4.84 -5.87
N ILE A 327 25.06 -4.53 -4.61
CA ILE A 327 24.38 -3.25 -4.25
C ILE A 327 25.27 -2.23 -3.52
N ILE A 328 26.54 -2.56 -3.28
CA ILE A 328 27.56 -1.62 -2.80
C ILE A 328 28.62 -1.50 -3.90
N ASP A 329 28.38 -0.58 -4.83
CA ASP A 329 29.41 0.22 -5.52
C ASP A 329 28.69 1.28 -6.35
N HIS A 330 28.10 2.25 -5.65
CA HIS A 330 27.81 3.56 -6.22
C HIS A 330 28.40 4.61 -5.28
N ASP A 331 29.73 4.61 -5.20
CA ASP A 331 30.50 5.77 -4.78
C ASP A 331 31.63 5.95 -5.81
N SER A 332 31.33 6.73 -6.86
CA SER A 332 32.31 7.34 -7.75
C SER A 332 31.75 8.62 -8.33
#